data_AF-A0AAX0VWG5-F1
#
_entry.id   AF-A0AAX0VWG5-F1
#
_cell.length_a   1.000
_cell.length_b   1.000
_cell.length_c   1.000
_cell.angle_alpha   90.00
_cell.angle_beta   90.00
_cell.angle_gamma   90.00
#
_symmetry.space_group_name_H-M   'P 1'
#
loop_
_entity.id
_entity.type
_entity.pdbx_description
1 polymer ?
#
loop_
_entity_poly.entity_id
_entity_poly.type
_entity_poly.pdbx_seq_one_letter_code
_entity_poly.pdbx_strand_id
1 'polypeptide(L)'
;MSAEEPLIADLFEVDKRLSLKPVVDFNAYLRNAFGEGACRCHRCLERGGDESDYSHQHTFALEGRTMHRRFANTAGSDVLLVLKKAWLSYTKNDLPLTGALDLATVKTFTETALHERLLALLPASGLARETDGQWHLQALAD
;
A
#
# COMPACT_ATOMS: atom_id res chain seq x y z
N MET A 1 -16.77 -40.70 28.65
CA MET A 1 -15.68 -39.73 28.86
C MET A 1 -15.56 -38.95 27.57
N SER A 2 -16.15 -37.75 27.54
CA SER A 2 -16.02 -36.85 26.39
C SER A 2 -14.65 -36.21 26.48
N ALA A 3 -13.81 -36.39 25.46
CA ALA A 3 -12.58 -35.62 25.34
C ALA A 3 -13.00 -34.17 25.05
N GLU A 4 -12.82 -33.28 26.02
CA GLU A 4 -12.88 -31.85 25.80
C GLU A 4 -11.72 -31.48 24.87
N GLU A 5 -12.03 -31.09 23.63
CA GLU A 5 -11.06 -30.43 22.77
C GLU A 5 -10.60 -29.13 23.45
N PRO A 6 -9.29 -28.85 23.52
CA PRO A 6 -8.82 -27.64 24.16
C PRO A 6 -9.18 -26.44 23.29
N LEU A 7 -10.16 -25.65 23.73
CA LEU A 7 -10.66 -24.38 23.17
C LEU A 7 -9.59 -23.25 23.05
N ILE A 8 -8.30 -23.57 23.21
CA ILE A 8 -7.19 -22.60 23.26
C ILE A 8 -6.35 -22.64 21.96
N ALA A 9 -6.57 -23.63 21.07
CA ALA A 9 -5.70 -23.85 19.91
C ALA A 9 -5.77 -22.77 18.81
N ASP A 10 -6.79 -21.90 18.80
CA ASP A 10 -7.09 -21.04 17.64
C ASP A 10 -6.89 -19.52 17.88
N LEU A 11 -6.36 -19.13 19.04
CA LEU A 11 -6.18 -17.70 19.38
C LEU A 11 -4.86 -17.09 18.86
N PHE A 12 -3.93 -17.92 18.37
CA PHE A 12 -2.61 -17.51 17.88
C PHE A 12 -2.28 -18.07 16.51
N GLU A 13 -3.24 -18.66 15.78
CA GLU A 13 -3.02 -19.05 14.40
C GLU A 13 -2.87 -17.80 13.53
N VAL A 14 -1.62 -17.35 13.41
CA VAL A 14 -1.25 -16.34 12.43
C VAL A 14 -1.51 -16.95 11.06
N ASP A 15 -2.38 -16.28 10.28
CA ASP A 15 -2.70 -16.72 8.94
C ASP A 15 -1.40 -16.97 8.16
N LYS A 16 -1.12 -18.25 7.86
CA LYS A 16 0.12 -18.68 7.23
C LYS A 16 0.34 -17.99 5.88
N ARG A 17 -0.73 -17.50 5.24
CA ARG A 17 -0.67 -16.72 4.00
C ARG A 17 0.11 -15.42 4.15
N LEU A 18 0.18 -14.85 5.36
CA LEU A 18 0.97 -13.64 5.63
C LEU A 18 2.47 -13.87 5.48
N SER A 19 2.92 -15.13 5.55
CA SER A 19 4.32 -15.50 5.34
C SER A 19 4.66 -15.81 3.87
N LEU A 20 3.66 -15.80 2.98
CA LEU A 20 3.90 -16.05 1.56
C LEU A 20 4.78 -14.97 0.96
N LYS A 21 5.77 -15.38 0.16
CA LYS A 21 6.76 -14.48 -0.44
C LYS A 21 6.15 -13.22 -1.08
N PRO A 22 5.06 -13.27 -1.88
CA PRO A 22 4.47 -12.07 -2.45
C PRO A 22 3.90 -11.09 -1.41
N VAL A 23 3.35 -11.58 -0.30
CA VAL A 23 2.85 -10.75 0.80
C VAL A 23 4.03 -10.09 1.54
N VAL A 24 5.07 -10.86 1.83
CA VAL A 24 6.30 -10.34 2.46
C VAL A 24 6.96 -9.28 1.57
N ASP A 25 7.08 -9.56 0.27
CA ASP A 25 7.67 -8.64 -0.71
C ASP A 25 6.85 -7.34 -0.82
N PHE A 26 5.52 -7.41 -0.75
CA PHE A 26 4.65 -6.22 -0.76
C PHE A 26 4.85 -5.33 0.49
N ASN A 27 4.94 -5.92 1.68
CA ASN A 27 5.23 -5.17 2.89
C ASN A 27 6.65 -4.58 2.88
N ALA A 28 7.63 -5.30 2.33
CA ALA A 28 8.99 -4.77 2.10
C ALA A 28 8.99 -3.61 1.09
N TYR A 29 8.17 -3.71 0.05
CA TYR A 29 7.98 -2.66 -0.94
C TYR A 29 7.39 -1.38 -0.31
N LEU A 30 6.34 -1.48 0.50
CA LEU A 30 5.75 -0.31 1.20
C LEU A 30 6.73 0.42 2.11
N ARG A 31 7.58 -0.31 2.84
CA ARG A 31 8.66 0.29 3.65
C ARG A 31 9.64 1.09 2.79
N ASN A 32 9.95 0.57 1.60
CA ASN A 32 10.93 1.14 0.68
C ASN A 32 10.36 2.19 -0.29
N ALA A 33 9.03 2.36 -0.35
CA ALA A 33 8.36 3.33 -1.22
C ALA A 33 8.62 4.79 -0.79
N PHE A 34 9.05 5.00 0.47
CA PHE A 34 9.31 6.32 1.03
C PHE A 34 10.75 6.43 1.57
N GLY A 35 11.38 7.57 1.33
CA GLY A 35 12.64 7.98 1.95
C GLY A 35 12.42 9.04 3.02
N GLU A 36 13.46 9.31 3.82
CA GLU A 36 13.37 10.31 4.89
C GLU A 36 13.55 11.75 4.35
N GLY A 37 12.93 12.71 5.02
CA GLY A 37 13.00 14.13 4.68
C GLY A 37 12.06 14.54 3.55
N ALA A 38 12.02 15.85 3.28
CA ALA A 38 11.21 16.43 2.21
C ALA A 38 11.73 16.02 0.82
N CYS A 39 10.84 16.06 -0.18
CA CYS A 39 11.21 15.74 -1.55
C CYS A 39 12.26 16.73 -2.08
N ARG A 40 13.31 16.19 -2.72
CA ARG A 40 14.42 16.98 -3.29
C ARG A 40 14.51 16.88 -4.81
N CYS A 41 13.40 16.53 -5.48
CA CYS A 41 13.36 16.59 -6.94
C CYS A 41 13.49 18.05 -7.41
N HIS A 42 13.93 18.24 -8.65
CA HIS A 42 14.17 19.58 -9.22
C HIS A 42 12.96 20.51 -9.03
N ARG A 43 11.74 20.03 -9.32
CA ARG A 43 10.51 20.82 -9.18
C ARG A 43 10.22 21.24 -7.73
N CYS A 44 10.45 20.37 -6.75
CA CYS A 44 10.25 20.70 -5.33
C CYS A 44 11.30 21.72 -4.87
N LEU A 45 12.55 21.62 -5.34
CA LEU A 45 13.60 22.58 -5.01
C LEU A 45 13.31 23.98 -5.58
N GLU A 46 12.88 24.07 -6.85
CA GLU A 46 12.55 25.35 -7.48
C GLU A 46 11.37 26.06 -6.82
N ARG A 47 10.42 25.30 -6.28
CA ARG A 47 9.21 25.83 -5.64
C ARG A 47 9.32 25.93 -4.12
N GLY A 48 10.50 25.72 -3.54
CA GLY A 48 10.68 25.76 -2.08
C GLY A 48 9.85 24.74 -1.32
N GLY A 49 9.52 23.61 -1.94
CA GLY A 49 8.66 22.56 -1.36
C GLY A 49 7.16 22.77 -1.54
N ASP A 50 6.73 23.80 -2.28
CA ASP A 50 5.31 24.00 -2.58
C ASP A 50 4.81 23.00 -3.65
N GLU A 51 3.87 22.15 -3.24
CA GLU A 51 3.27 21.07 -4.03
C GLU A 51 1.81 21.38 -4.41
N SER A 52 1.31 22.61 -4.21
CA SER A 52 -0.11 22.97 -4.41
C SER A 52 -0.63 22.72 -5.83
N ASP A 53 0.25 22.82 -6.83
CA ASP A 53 -0.09 22.57 -8.25
C ASP A 53 0.20 21.13 -8.71
N TYR A 54 0.60 20.24 -7.81
CA TYR A 54 1.00 18.89 -8.20
C TYR A 54 -0.22 17.96 -8.20
N SER A 55 -0.36 17.17 -9.26
CA SER A 55 -1.41 16.14 -9.34
C SER A 55 -1.24 15.06 -8.27
N HIS A 56 -0.01 14.83 -7.83
CA HIS A 56 0.33 13.84 -6.82
C HIS A 56 1.35 14.42 -5.84
N GLN A 57 1.08 14.23 -4.55
CA GLN A 57 1.99 14.65 -3.49
C GLN A 57 3.32 13.86 -3.55
N HIS A 58 4.39 14.54 -3.17
CA HIS A 58 5.76 14.07 -3.13
C HIS A 58 6.30 13.98 -1.70
N THR A 59 5.89 14.89 -0.81
CA THR A 59 6.30 14.94 0.61
C THR A 59 5.11 14.67 1.53
N PHE A 60 5.32 13.85 2.55
CA PHE A 60 4.28 13.34 3.43
C PHE A 60 4.69 13.47 4.90
N ALA A 61 3.71 13.62 5.78
CA ALA A 61 3.87 13.42 7.22
C ALA A 61 3.33 12.03 7.57
N LEU A 62 4.23 11.06 7.75
CA LEU A 62 3.89 9.66 8.04
C LEU A 62 4.63 9.24 9.31
N GLU A 63 3.96 8.55 10.22
CA GLU A 63 4.60 8.02 11.44
C GLU A 63 5.26 9.13 12.30
N GLY A 64 4.71 10.35 12.26
CA GLY A 64 5.29 11.52 12.95
C GLY A 64 6.59 12.05 12.31
N ARG A 65 6.94 11.60 11.10
CA ARG A 65 8.16 11.98 10.38
C ARG A 65 7.83 12.60 9.03
N THR A 66 8.67 13.52 8.58
CA THR A 66 8.63 13.99 7.18
C THR A 66 9.32 12.96 6.30
N MET A 67 8.61 12.49 5.27
CA MET A 67 9.10 11.51 4.31
C MET A 67 8.79 11.95 2.88
N HIS A 68 9.54 11.44 1.91
CA HIS A 68 9.28 11.69 0.48
C HIS A 68 9.06 10.39 -0.27
N ARG A 69 8.26 10.46 -1.35
CA ARG A 69 8.05 9.33 -2.26
C ARG A 69 9.30 9.05 -3.08
N ARG A 70 9.65 7.77 -3.25
CA ARG A 70 10.72 7.33 -4.16
C ARG A 70 10.18 7.06 -5.56
N PHE A 71 10.21 8.07 -6.43
CA PHE A 71 9.65 7.97 -7.80
C PHE A 71 10.14 6.79 -8.63
N ALA A 72 11.39 6.37 -8.43
CA ALA A 72 12.04 5.31 -9.22
C ALA A 72 11.33 3.94 -9.13
N ASN A 73 10.50 3.72 -8.12
CA ASN A 73 9.80 2.45 -7.93
C ASN A 73 8.34 2.62 -7.52
N THR A 74 7.76 3.81 -7.62
CA THR A 74 6.37 4.09 -7.19
C THR A 74 5.49 4.59 -8.35
N ALA A 75 5.79 4.21 -9.59
CA ALA A 75 4.83 4.40 -10.66
C ALA A 75 3.59 3.53 -10.39
N GLY A 76 2.41 3.95 -10.86
CA GLY A 76 1.17 3.20 -10.64
C GLY A 76 1.26 1.75 -11.14
N SER A 77 1.99 1.50 -12.23
CA SER A 77 2.27 0.17 -12.77
C SER A 77 3.13 -0.68 -11.84
N ASP A 78 4.16 -0.11 -11.22
CA ASP A 78 5.01 -0.79 -10.24
C ASP A 78 4.19 -1.21 -9.01
N VAL A 79 3.40 -0.27 -8.46
CA VAL A 79 2.53 -0.53 -7.31
C VAL A 79 1.48 -1.59 -7.66
N LEU A 80 0.84 -1.49 -8.83
CA LEU A 80 -0.15 -2.47 -9.28
C LEU A 80 0.46 -3.86 -9.42
N LEU A 81 1.67 -3.97 -9.97
CA LEU A 81 2.33 -5.25 -10.17
C LEU A 81 2.59 -5.98 -8.84
N VAL A 82 3.12 -5.27 -7.84
CA VAL A 82 3.37 -5.87 -6.52
C VAL A 82 2.07 -6.17 -5.78
N LEU A 83 1.07 -5.29 -5.88
CA LEU A 83 -0.24 -5.48 -5.26
C LEU A 83 -0.96 -6.71 -5.85
N LYS A 84 -0.97 -6.88 -7.17
CA LYS A 84 -1.55 -8.05 -7.86
C LYS A 84 -0.97 -9.36 -7.33
N LYS A 85 0.35 -9.43 -7.16
CA LYS A 85 1.03 -10.64 -6.70
C LYS A 85 0.66 -10.97 -5.25
N ALA A 86 0.67 -9.97 -4.37
CA ALA A 86 0.26 -10.14 -2.97
C ALA A 86 -1.20 -10.56 -2.87
N TRP A 87 -2.08 -9.84 -3.57
CA TRP A 87 -3.52 -10.13 -3.66
C TRP A 87 -3.77 -11.57 -4.11
N LEU A 88 -3.26 -11.98 -5.28
CA LEU A 88 -3.44 -13.33 -5.81
C LEU A 88 -2.94 -14.40 -4.83
N SER A 89 -1.78 -14.17 -4.21
CA SER A 89 -1.23 -15.13 -3.27
C SER A 89 -2.08 -15.31 -2.01
N TYR A 90 -2.72 -14.24 -1.55
CA TYR A 90 -3.51 -14.19 -0.32
C TYR A 90 -4.97 -14.62 -0.53
N THR A 91 -5.63 -14.07 -1.56
CA THR A 91 -7.06 -14.31 -1.86
C THR A 91 -7.31 -15.52 -2.76
N LYS A 92 -6.27 -16.00 -3.45
CA LYS A 92 -6.37 -17.02 -4.52
C LYS A 92 -7.23 -16.60 -5.72
N ASN A 93 -7.48 -15.30 -5.87
CA ASN A 93 -8.23 -14.71 -6.97
C ASN A 93 -7.45 -13.56 -7.59
N ASP A 94 -7.71 -13.24 -8.86
CA ASP A 94 -7.13 -12.05 -9.49
C ASP A 94 -7.69 -10.76 -8.86
N LEU A 95 -6.85 -9.72 -8.84
CA LEU A 95 -7.28 -8.38 -8.42
C LEU A 95 -8.18 -7.78 -9.52
N PRO A 96 -9.42 -7.37 -9.22
CA PRO A 96 -10.23 -6.61 -10.16
C PRO A 96 -9.49 -5.32 -10.54
N LEU A 97 -9.34 -5.04 -11.84
CA LEU A 97 -8.54 -3.89 -12.32
C LEU A 97 -9.35 -2.61 -12.50
N THR A 98 -10.65 -2.69 -12.28
CA THR A 98 -11.59 -1.60 -12.46
C THR A 98 -12.55 -1.55 -11.29
N GLY A 99 -13.00 -0.34 -10.96
CA GLY A 99 -13.98 -0.13 -9.90
C GLY A 99 -13.37 0.00 -8.51
N ALA A 100 -14.14 -0.41 -7.51
CA ALA A 100 -13.79 -0.24 -6.11
C ALA A 100 -12.63 -1.16 -5.71
N LEU A 101 -11.61 -0.58 -5.07
CA LEU A 101 -10.56 -1.34 -4.39
C LEU A 101 -11.09 -1.78 -3.03
N ASP A 102 -11.14 -3.08 -2.80
CA ASP A 102 -11.41 -3.63 -1.47
C ASP A 102 -10.21 -3.41 -0.54
N LEU A 103 -10.15 -2.20 0.01
CA LEU A 103 -9.09 -1.76 0.91
C LEU A 103 -9.07 -2.57 2.21
N ALA A 104 -10.22 -3.11 2.65
CA ALA A 104 -10.27 -3.96 3.83
C ALA A 104 -9.44 -5.22 3.59
N THR A 105 -9.63 -5.89 2.45
CA THR A 105 -8.82 -7.05 2.06
C THR A 105 -7.34 -6.68 1.90
N VAL A 106 -7.00 -5.56 1.26
CA VAL A 106 -5.59 -5.13 1.15
C VAL A 106 -4.94 -4.95 2.52
N LYS A 107 -5.66 -4.37 3.49
CA LYS A 107 -5.17 -4.19 4.86
C LYS A 107 -4.95 -5.50 5.60
N THR A 108 -5.66 -6.58 5.27
CA THR A 108 -5.47 -7.88 5.95
C THR A 108 -4.09 -8.50 5.71
N PHE A 109 -3.51 -8.30 4.52
CA PHE A 109 -2.15 -8.77 4.21
C PHE A 109 -1.09 -7.66 4.28
N THR A 110 -1.46 -6.49 4.81
CA THR A 110 -0.53 -5.38 5.07
C THR A 110 -0.32 -5.24 6.56
N GLU A 111 0.93 -5.19 7.00
CA GLU A 111 1.27 -4.93 8.40
C GLU A 111 0.63 -3.63 8.88
N THR A 112 0.04 -3.63 10.08
CA THR A 112 -0.70 -2.48 10.62
C THR A 112 0.13 -1.20 10.63
N ALA A 113 1.42 -1.30 10.95
CA ALA A 113 2.34 -0.16 10.95
C ALA A 113 2.53 0.48 9.55
N LEU A 114 2.20 -0.23 8.48
CA LEU A 114 2.35 0.24 7.10
C LEU A 114 1.03 0.74 6.49
N HIS A 115 -0.07 0.77 7.25
CA HIS A 115 -1.37 1.21 6.72
C HIS A 115 -1.34 2.69 6.30
N GLU A 116 -0.65 3.57 7.04
CA GLU A 116 -0.49 4.97 6.62
C GLU A 116 0.27 5.09 5.31
N ARG A 117 1.36 4.32 5.15
CA ARG A 117 2.15 4.28 3.91
C ARG A 117 1.35 3.77 2.73
N LEU A 118 0.53 2.73 2.94
CA LEU A 118 -0.37 2.20 1.93
C LEU A 118 -1.34 3.30 1.45
N LEU A 119 -2.02 3.96 2.37
CA LEU A 119 -2.99 5.01 2.06
C LEU A 119 -2.35 6.21 1.36
N ALA A 120 -1.12 6.59 1.74
CA ALA A 120 -0.38 7.65 1.08
C ALA A 120 0.08 7.25 -0.33
N LEU A 121 0.51 6.00 -0.52
CA LEU A 121 1.07 5.52 -1.79
C LEU A 121 0.01 5.37 -2.88
N LEU A 122 -1.19 4.91 -2.53
CA LEU A 122 -2.29 4.68 -3.49
C LEU A 122 -2.59 5.91 -4.38
N PRO A 123 -2.88 7.11 -3.84
CA PRO A 123 -3.12 8.30 -4.65
C PRO A 123 -1.82 8.92 -5.16
N ALA A 124 -0.69 8.79 -4.44
CA ALA A 124 0.58 9.36 -4.88
C ALA A 124 1.13 8.67 -6.14
N SER A 125 0.96 7.36 -6.25
CA SER A 125 1.32 6.59 -7.44
C SER A 125 0.34 6.74 -8.61
N GLY A 126 -0.82 7.35 -8.37
CA GLY A 126 -1.93 7.41 -9.31
C GLY A 126 -2.69 6.09 -9.46
N LEU A 127 -2.36 5.05 -8.68
CA LEU A 127 -3.00 3.74 -8.78
C LEU A 127 -4.48 3.76 -8.36
N ALA A 128 -4.78 4.44 -7.25
CA ALA A 128 -6.13 4.51 -6.74
C ALA A 128 -6.43 5.88 -6.15
N ARG A 129 -7.69 6.27 -6.20
CA ARG A 129 -8.18 7.53 -5.65
C ARG A 129 -9.35 7.26 -4.72
N GLU A 130 -9.43 8.01 -3.65
CA GLU A 130 -10.61 8.04 -2.79
C GLU A 130 -11.64 9.04 -3.32
N THR A 131 -12.87 8.57 -3.50
CA THR A 131 -14.05 9.36 -3.88
C THR A 131 -15.20 8.95 -2.97
N ASP A 132 -15.84 9.90 -2.30
CA ASP A 132 -16.97 9.66 -1.38
C ASP A 132 -16.71 8.57 -0.32
N GLY A 133 -15.47 8.50 0.19
CA GLY A 133 -15.06 7.52 1.21
C GLY A 133 -14.83 6.10 0.68
N GLN A 134 -14.85 5.90 -0.64
CA GLN A 134 -14.54 4.64 -1.29
C GLN A 134 -13.29 4.77 -2.17
N TRP A 135 -12.42 3.76 -2.10
CA TRP A 135 -11.22 3.71 -2.91
C TRP A 135 -11.51 3.09 -4.27
N HIS A 136 -11.05 3.72 -5.34
CA HIS A 136 -11.25 3.27 -6.71
C HIS A 136 -9.94 3.14 -7.46
N LEU A 137 -9.70 1.98 -8.07
CA LEU A 137 -8.57 1.81 -8.98
C LEU A 137 -8.76 2.72 -10.19
N GLN A 138 -7.70 3.46 -10.52
CA GLN A 138 -7.66 4.28 -11.72
C GLN A 138 -7.23 3.39 -12.89
N ALA A 139 -7.81 3.64 -14.06
CA ALA A 139 -7.25 3.11 -15.29
C ALA A 139 -5.84 3.71 -15.42
N LEU A 140 -4.81 2.86 -15.32
CA LEU A 140 -3.46 3.26 -15.65
C LEU A 140 -3.45 3.45 -17.17
N ALA A 141 -3.30 4.71 -17.61
CA ALA A 141 -3.05 4.98 -19.01
C ALA A 141 -1.68 4.38 -19.37
N ASP A 142 -1.64 3.61 -20.46
CA ASP A 142 -0.40 3.09 -21.05
C ASP A 142 0.54 4.23 -21.51
#